data_AF-A0A6M0G728-F1
#
_entry.id   AF-A0A6M0G728-F1
#
_cell.length_a   1.000
_cell.length_b   1.000
_cell.length_c   1.000
_cell.angle_alpha   90.00
_cell.angle_beta   90.00
_cell.angle_gamma   90.00
#
_symmetry.space_group_name_H-M   'P 1'
#
loop_
_entity.id
_entity.type
_entity.pdbx_description
1 polymer ?
#
loop_
_entity_poly.entity_id
_entity_poly.type
_entity_poly.pdbx_seq_one_letter_code
_entity_poly.pdbx_strand_id
1 'polypeptide(L)'
;MSVFDYTAKKLFISSWIWIAPRESSSKNTFPAKLFKTKPTLNPLGSARQWLDQIEVDNPKQAHYLCRLIPSQCPFERDIKLFGHTLLHIPPLCKLNPLYEETVALRFRAMCYLADECGEDISAYC
;
A
#
# COMPACT_ATOMS: atom_id res chain seq x y z
N MET A 1 26.91 -63.03 3.56
CA MET A 1 25.44 -63.09 3.57
C MET A 1 24.90 -61.68 3.76
N SER A 2 24.12 -61.26 2.77
CA SER A 2 23.35 -60.02 2.63
C SER A 2 22.15 -59.96 3.57
N VAL A 3 21.99 -58.89 4.35
CA VAL A 3 20.68 -58.30 4.70
C VAL A 3 20.90 -56.83 5.10
N PHE A 4 20.96 -55.91 4.14
CA PHE A 4 20.71 -54.48 4.42
C PHE A 4 20.07 -53.78 3.22
N ASP A 5 19.21 -54.51 2.50
CA ASP A 5 18.36 -53.98 1.43
C ASP A 5 16.94 -53.82 1.98
N TYR A 6 16.71 -52.73 2.71
CA TYR A 6 15.38 -52.20 2.99
C TYR A 6 15.52 -50.98 3.89
N THR A 7 14.86 -49.87 3.55
CA THR A 7 14.82 -48.60 4.31
C THR A 7 15.89 -47.55 3.93
N ALA A 8 16.24 -47.46 2.65
CA ALA A 8 16.75 -46.21 2.07
C ALA A 8 15.62 -45.49 1.32
N LYS A 9 14.56 -45.10 2.04
CA LYS A 9 13.64 -44.08 1.55
C LYS A 9 13.19 -43.21 2.71
N LYS A 10 13.46 -41.92 2.50
CA LYS A 10 12.67 -40.80 3.00
C LYS A 10 13.01 -40.34 4.40
N LEU A 11 14.14 -39.66 4.56
CA LEU A 11 14.28 -38.64 5.60
C LEU A 11 15.27 -37.55 5.15
N PHE A 12 14.76 -36.32 5.12
CA PHE A 12 15.41 -35.01 5.28
C PHE A 12 16.65 -34.67 4.45
N ILE A 13 16.53 -33.70 3.53
CA ILE A 13 17.47 -32.56 3.46
C ILE A 13 16.72 -31.29 3.04
N SER A 14 16.31 -30.51 4.04
CA SER A 14 16.24 -29.05 3.97
C SER A 14 17.64 -28.50 3.76
N SER A 15 17.90 -27.92 2.59
CA SER A 15 19.00 -26.96 2.32
C SER A 15 19.20 -26.88 0.80
N TRP A 16 18.65 -25.85 0.15
CA TRP A 16 19.06 -25.48 -1.21
C TRP A 16 20.27 -24.55 -1.13
N ILE A 17 21.33 -24.98 -0.43
CA ILE A 17 22.67 -24.44 -0.69
C ILE A 17 23.19 -25.19 -1.92
N TRP A 18 23.09 -24.54 -3.08
CA TRP A 18 23.72 -25.01 -4.31
C TRP A 18 25.20 -24.58 -4.28
N ILE A 19 26.07 -25.45 -3.79
CA ILE A 19 27.52 -25.31 -4.00
C ILE A 19 27.81 -25.84 -5.40
N ALA A 20 27.95 -24.95 -6.37
CA ALA A 20 28.36 -25.31 -7.72
C ALA A 20 29.90 -25.43 -7.80
N PRO A 21 30.45 -26.54 -8.35
CA PRO A 21 31.83 -26.58 -8.82
C PRO A 21 32.05 -25.60 -9.97
N ARG A 22 33.22 -24.97 -10.01
CA ARG A 22 33.61 -23.97 -11.01
C ARG A 22 34.27 -24.63 -12.23
N GLU A 23 34.08 -23.95 -13.37
CA GLU A 23 34.85 -24.00 -14.64
C GLU A 23 34.32 -24.88 -15.79
N SER A 24 33.70 -24.23 -16.78
CA SER A 24 34.36 -23.92 -18.07
C SER A 24 33.41 -23.16 -19.00
N SER A 25 33.97 -22.23 -19.75
CA SER A 25 33.33 -21.22 -20.60
C SER A 25 32.43 -21.82 -21.71
N SER A 26 31.14 -21.45 -21.72
CA SER A 26 30.32 -21.41 -22.94
C SER A 26 29.33 -20.24 -22.84
N LYS A 27 29.56 -19.20 -23.65
CA LYS A 27 28.77 -17.96 -23.69
C LYS A 27 27.44 -18.21 -24.40
N ASN A 28 26.45 -18.76 -23.70
CA ASN A 28 25.06 -18.71 -24.12
C ASN A 28 24.30 -17.76 -23.20
N THR A 29 24.24 -16.49 -23.61
CA THR A 29 23.32 -15.49 -23.07
C THR A 29 21.89 -16.01 -23.26
N PHE A 30 21.29 -16.56 -22.21
CA PHE A 30 19.85 -16.77 -22.19
C PHE A 30 19.21 -15.38 -22.23
N PRO A 31 18.46 -15.01 -23.28
CA PRO A 31 17.75 -13.75 -23.26
C PRO A 31 16.70 -13.91 -22.17
N ALA A 32 16.86 -13.15 -21.08
CA ALA A 32 15.74 -12.83 -20.22
C ALA A 32 14.67 -12.25 -21.15
N LYS A 33 13.65 -13.04 -21.50
CA LYS A 33 12.47 -12.53 -22.18
C LYS A 33 11.92 -11.48 -21.23
N LEU A 34 12.21 -10.22 -21.52
CA LEU A 34 11.51 -9.07 -20.96
C LEU A 34 10.03 -9.35 -21.24
N PHE A 35 9.30 -9.79 -20.23
CA PHE A 35 7.86 -9.71 -20.27
C PHE A 35 7.57 -8.22 -20.42
N LYS A 36 7.33 -7.77 -21.65
CA LYS A 36 6.86 -6.42 -21.94
C LYS A 36 5.55 -6.29 -21.17
N THR A 37 5.60 -5.65 -20.02
CA THR A 37 4.43 -5.23 -19.28
C THR A 37 3.61 -4.39 -20.24
N LYS A 38 2.41 -4.87 -20.58
CA LYS A 38 1.47 -4.08 -21.37
C LYS A 38 1.29 -2.74 -20.63
N PRO A 39 1.43 -1.59 -21.30
CA PRO A 39 1.16 -0.32 -20.65
C PRO A 39 -0.31 -0.32 -20.26
N THR A 40 -0.60 -0.49 -18.98
CA THR A 40 -1.94 -0.28 -18.45
C THR A 40 -2.13 1.22 -18.45
N LEU A 41 -2.95 1.71 -19.38
CA LEU A 41 -3.41 3.09 -19.35
C LEU A 41 -4.18 3.25 -18.02
N ASN A 42 -3.54 3.92 -17.06
CA ASN A 42 -4.16 4.31 -15.81
C ASN A 42 -4.71 5.73 -16.01
N PRO A 43 -5.99 5.90 -16.43
CA PRO A 43 -6.54 7.22 -16.74
C PRO A 43 -6.49 8.18 -15.54
N LEU A 44 -6.49 7.64 -14.32
CA LEU A 44 -6.37 8.41 -13.08
C LEU A 44 -4.92 8.55 -12.58
N GLY A 45 -3.95 7.96 -13.27
CA GLY A 45 -2.55 7.96 -12.85
C GLY A 45 -1.98 9.37 -12.71
N SER A 46 -2.26 10.25 -13.67
CA SER A 46 -1.83 11.65 -13.60
C SER A 46 -2.50 12.42 -12.46
N ALA A 47 -3.76 12.14 -12.16
CA ALA A 47 -4.47 12.77 -11.04
C ALA A 47 -3.89 12.34 -9.69
N ARG A 48 -3.55 11.04 -9.53
CA ARG A 48 -2.86 10.53 -8.34
C ARG A 48 -1.52 11.23 -8.13
N GLN A 49 -0.70 11.25 -9.19
CA GLN A 49 0.60 11.88 -9.15
C GLN A 49 0.50 13.39 -8.86
N TRP A 50 -0.54 14.05 -9.39
CA TRP A 50 -0.81 15.44 -9.07
C TRP A 50 -1.16 15.64 -7.60
N LEU A 51 -2.05 14.83 -7.00
CA LEU A 51 -2.33 14.89 -5.55
C LEU A 51 -1.06 14.67 -4.70
N ASP A 52 -0.23 13.71 -5.09
CA ASP A 52 1.01 13.40 -4.38
C ASP A 52 2.03 14.55 -4.48
N GLN A 53 2.03 15.31 -5.57
CA GLN A 53 2.90 16.47 -5.76
C GLN A 53 2.43 17.75 -5.04
N ILE A 54 1.23 17.76 -4.46
CA ILE A 54 0.78 18.93 -3.68
C ILE A 54 1.63 19.02 -2.42
N GLU A 55 2.55 19.98 -2.41
CA GLU A 55 3.29 20.38 -1.21
C GLU A 55 2.41 21.27 -0.33
N VAL A 56 2.57 21.12 0.99
CA VAL A 56 1.86 21.92 1.99
C VAL A 56 2.90 22.79 2.68
N ASP A 57 2.96 24.06 2.28
CA ASP A 57 3.95 25.04 2.75
C ASP A 57 3.32 26.25 3.44
N ASN A 58 1.99 26.28 3.55
CA ASN A 58 1.21 27.39 4.06
C ASN A 58 0.21 26.91 5.12
N PRO A 59 0.20 27.52 6.34
CA PRO A 59 -0.70 27.11 7.41
C PRO A 59 -2.17 27.27 7.03
N LYS A 60 -2.54 28.31 6.27
CA LYS A 60 -3.93 28.51 5.83
C LYS A 60 -4.38 27.39 4.89
N GLN A 61 -3.51 26.95 3.98
CA GLN A 61 -3.78 25.82 3.10
C GLN A 61 -3.88 24.53 3.90
N ALA A 62 -2.98 24.32 4.86
CA ALA A 62 -2.98 23.13 5.70
C ALA A 62 -4.28 23.01 6.51
N HIS A 63 -4.74 24.09 7.15
CA HIS A 63 -6.05 24.11 7.83
C HIS A 63 -7.21 23.86 6.88
N TYR A 64 -7.16 24.42 5.67
CA TYR A 64 -8.21 24.22 4.67
C TYR A 64 -8.28 22.75 4.26
N LEU A 65 -7.14 22.12 3.96
CA LEU A 65 -7.06 20.68 3.66
C LEU A 65 -7.58 19.84 4.83
N CYS A 66 -7.19 20.20 6.06
CA CYS A 66 -7.63 19.52 7.27
C CYS A 66 -9.14 19.72 7.58
N ARG A 67 -9.80 20.70 6.97
CA ARG A 67 -11.26 20.86 7.07
C ARG A 67 -12.01 20.23 5.91
N LEU A 68 -11.41 20.26 4.72
CA LEU A 68 -12.01 19.76 3.48
C LEU A 68 -12.07 18.21 3.48
N ILE A 69 -10.98 17.57 3.87
CA ILE A 69 -10.85 16.10 3.81
C ILE A 69 -11.24 15.54 5.18
N PRO A 70 -12.33 14.79 5.34
CA PRO A 70 -12.73 14.27 6.66
C PRO A 70 -11.73 13.23 7.20
N SER A 71 -11.56 13.16 8.52
CA SER A 71 -10.78 12.10 9.19
C SER A 71 -11.50 10.75 9.18
N GLN A 72 -12.83 10.78 9.11
CA GLN A 72 -13.69 9.60 9.04
C GLN A 72 -14.13 9.32 7.60
N CYS A 73 -14.43 8.05 7.35
CA CYS A 73 -14.94 7.62 6.07
C CYS A 73 -16.35 8.19 5.82
N PRO A 74 -16.58 9.00 4.77
CA PRO A 74 -17.90 9.57 4.52
C PRO A 74 -18.96 8.52 4.14
N PHE A 75 -18.53 7.33 3.73
CA PHE A 75 -19.41 6.23 3.36
C PHE A 75 -19.84 5.38 4.55
N GLU A 76 -19.06 5.38 5.64
CA GLU A 76 -19.43 4.65 6.86
C GLU A 76 -20.49 5.45 7.61
N ARG A 77 -21.67 4.87 7.78
CA ARG A 77 -22.77 5.53 8.49
C ARG A 77 -23.79 4.53 8.99
N ASP A 78 -24.37 4.86 10.14
CA ASP A 78 -25.50 4.14 10.72
C ASP A 78 -26.82 4.78 10.32
N ILE A 79 -27.78 3.97 9.88
CA ILE A 79 -29.16 4.38 9.67
C ILE A 79 -29.96 3.97 10.90
N LYS A 80 -30.32 4.96 11.74
CA LYS A 80 -31.06 4.76 12.98
C LYS A 80 -32.51 5.20 12.81
N LEU A 81 -33.47 4.36 13.25
CA LEU A 81 -34.89 4.69 13.35
C LEU A 81 -35.38 4.30 14.73
N PHE A 82 -36.14 5.18 15.38
CA PHE A 82 -36.66 4.99 16.74
C PHE A 82 -35.59 4.63 17.80
N GLY A 83 -34.36 5.13 17.63
CA GLY A 83 -33.25 4.84 18.54
C GLY A 83 -32.55 3.49 18.30
N HIS A 84 -33.02 2.69 17.34
CA HIS A 84 -32.40 1.42 16.95
C HIS A 84 -31.67 1.56 15.60
N THR A 85 -30.45 1.04 15.50
CA THR A 85 -29.72 0.95 14.23
C THR A 85 -30.36 -0.12 13.36
N LEU A 86 -30.93 0.28 12.22
CA LEU A 86 -31.51 -0.65 11.25
C LEU A 86 -30.44 -1.23 10.32
N LEU A 87 -29.50 -0.40 9.89
CA LEU A 87 -28.47 -0.78 8.94
C LEU A 87 -27.20 -0.01 9.23
N HIS A 88 -26.08 -0.73 9.27
CA HIS A 88 -24.74 -0.17 9.37
C HIS A 88 -24.06 -0.31 8.00
N ILE A 89 -23.69 0.82 7.40
CA ILE A 89 -22.92 0.83 6.15
C ILE A 89 -21.44 0.77 6.54
N PRO A 90 -20.69 -0.27 6.15
CA PRO A 90 -19.29 -0.41 6.52
C PRO A 90 -18.40 0.66 5.85
N PRO A 91 -17.15 0.83 6.32
CA PRO A 91 -16.18 1.71 5.67
C PRO A 91 -15.82 1.21 4.27
N LEU A 92 -16.39 1.86 3.26
CA LEU A 92 -16.17 1.57 1.83
C LEU A 92 -15.24 2.58 1.16
N CYS A 93 -14.34 3.20 1.93
CA CYS A 93 -13.52 4.33 1.47
C CYS A 93 -12.53 3.95 0.35
N LYS A 94 -12.12 2.68 0.30
CA LYS A 94 -11.25 2.12 -0.76
C LYS A 94 -11.94 1.96 -2.12
N LEU A 95 -13.25 2.19 -2.22
CA LEU A 95 -13.94 2.26 -3.51
C LEU A 95 -13.49 3.49 -4.33
N ASN A 96 -13.08 4.57 -3.67
CA ASN A 96 -12.56 5.75 -4.36
C ASN A 96 -11.12 5.46 -4.85
N PRO A 97 -10.86 5.52 -6.17
CA PRO A 97 -9.53 5.25 -6.71
C PRO A 97 -8.45 6.27 -6.29
N LEU A 98 -8.80 7.41 -5.68
CA LEU A 98 -7.87 8.44 -5.20
C LEU A 98 -7.84 8.55 -3.67
N TYR A 99 -8.39 7.54 -2.96
CA TYR A 99 -8.55 7.60 -1.51
C TYR A 99 -7.21 7.73 -0.77
N GLU A 100 -6.24 6.88 -1.12
CA GLU A 100 -4.95 6.83 -0.43
C GLU A 100 -4.18 8.15 -0.59
N GLU A 101 -4.17 8.71 -1.81
CA GLU A 101 -3.51 9.99 -2.11
C GLU A 101 -4.18 11.16 -1.37
N THR A 102 -5.51 11.13 -1.23
CA THR A 102 -6.27 12.16 -0.50
C THR A 102 -6.00 12.10 1.01
N VAL A 103 -6.01 10.91 1.60
CA VAL A 103 -5.70 10.73 3.02
C VAL A 103 -4.24 11.07 3.31
N ALA A 104 -3.31 10.70 2.41
CA ALA A 104 -1.91 11.09 2.51
C ALA A 104 -1.73 12.61 2.46
N LEU A 105 -2.47 13.32 1.60
CA LEU A 105 -2.46 14.79 1.57
C LEU A 105 -2.96 15.40 2.89
N ARG A 106 -4.04 14.86 3.46
CA ARG A 106 -4.53 15.28 4.79
C ARG A 106 -3.46 15.07 5.86
N PHE A 107 -2.84 13.90 5.88
CA PHE A 107 -1.79 13.58 6.84
C PHE A 107 -0.61 14.55 6.75
N ARG A 108 -0.13 14.83 5.54
CA ARG A 108 0.93 15.83 5.31
C ARG A 108 0.54 17.21 5.83
N ALA A 109 -0.71 17.63 5.60
CA ALA A 109 -1.19 18.91 6.11
C ALA A 109 -1.24 18.96 7.65
N MET A 110 -1.66 17.88 8.31
CA MET A 110 -1.65 17.80 9.78
C MET A 110 -0.22 17.80 10.33
N CYS A 111 0.69 17.03 9.74
CA CYS A 111 2.10 17.03 10.13
C CYS A 111 2.75 18.40 9.96
N TYR A 112 2.47 19.11 8.86
CA TYR A 112 2.97 20.47 8.67
C TYR A 112 2.51 21.41 9.80
N LEU A 113 1.24 21.35 10.18
CA LEU A 113 0.72 22.18 11.29
C LEU A 113 1.35 21.82 12.64
N ALA A 114 1.54 20.53 12.91
CA ALA A 114 2.10 20.06 14.18
C ALA A 114 3.62 20.26 14.29
N ASP A 115 4.38 19.85 13.27
CA ASP A 115 5.84 19.76 13.30
C ASP A 115 6.53 21.06 12.87
N GLU A 116 6.02 21.74 11.83
CA GLU A 116 6.64 22.97 11.29
C GLU A 116 6.06 24.24 11.94
N CYS A 117 4.72 24.30 12.12
CA CYS A 117 4.06 25.46 12.72
C CYS A 117 3.94 25.37 14.25
N GLY A 118 4.03 24.17 14.84
CA GLY A 118 3.93 23.96 16.29
C GLY A 118 2.52 24.20 16.86
N GLU A 119 1.48 24.05 16.05
CA GLU A 119 0.09 24.27 16.45
C GLU A 119 -0.56 23.02 17.08
N ASP A 120 -1.58 23.23 17.93
CA ASP A 120 -2.39 22.12 18.43
C ASP A 120 -3.37 21.64 17.35
N ILE A 121 -3.14 20.42 16.85
CA ILE A 121 -3.95 19.77 15.83
C ILE A 121 -5.09 18.91 16.39
N SER A 122 -5.34 18.92 17.70
CA SER A 122 -6.39 18.12 18.35
C SER A 122 -7.78 18.31 17.74
N ALA A 123 -8.06 19.48 17.18
CA ALA A 123 -9.30 19.80 16.46
C ALA A 123 -9.50 19.00 15.15
N TYR A 124 -8.45 18.33 14.66
CA TYR A 124 -8.44 17.59 13.40
C TYR A 124 -8.33 16.07 13.57
N CYS A 125 -8.20 15.57 14.80
CA CYS A 125 -8.13 14.14 15.11
C CYS A 125 -9.52 13.51 15.27
#